data_AF-A0A957H2D5-F1
#
_entry.id   AF-A0A957H2D5-F1
#
_cell.length_a   1.000
_cell.length_b   1.000
_cell.length_c   1.000
_cell.angle_alpha   90.00
_cell.angle_beta   90.00
_cell.angle_gamma   90.00
#
_symmetry.space_group_name_H-M   'P 1'
#
loop_
_entity.id
_entity.type
_entity.pdbx_description
1 polymer ?
#
loop_
_entity_poly.entity_id
_entity_poly.type
_entity_poly.pdbx_seq_one_letter_code
_entity_poly.pdbx_strand_id
1 'polypeptide(L)' 'MAEQHNLPQRPERPIEFRTILFLYILLGAGMALLIHFILLSTPAYNWLAG' A
#
# COMPACT_ATOMS: atom_id res chain seq x y z
N MET A 1 32.79 -27.48 -28.96
CA MET A 1 32.49 -26.04 -28.81
C MET A 1 31.18 -25.93 -28.05
N ALA A 2 31.24 -25.65 -26.75
CA ALA A 2 30.05 -25.44 -25.93
C ALA A 2 29.73 -23.94 -25.95
N GLU A 3 28.66 -23.58 -26.65
CA GLU A 3 28.13 -22.22 -26.68
C GLU A 3 27.51 -21.93 -25.31
N GLN A 4 28.26 -21.29 -24.42
CA GLN A 4 27.74 -20.79 -23.15
C GLN A 4 26.84 -19.60 -23.44
N HIS A 5 25.54 -19.89 -23.60
CA HIS A 5 24.47 -18.91 -23.69
C HIS A 5 24.44 -18.08 -22.39
N ASN A 6 25.09 -16.93 -22.42
CA ASN A 6 25.11 -15.94 -21.35
C ASN A 6 23.71 -15.33 -21.25
N LEU A 7 22.87 -15.91 -20.39
CA LEU A 7 21.57 -15.35 -20.06
C LEU A 7 21.78 -14.07 -19.24
N PRO A 8 21.22 -12.93 -19.66
CA PRO A 8 21.30 -11.71 -18.86
C PRO A 8 20.68 -11.98 -17.50
N GLN A 9 21.49 -11.83 -16.45
CA GLN A 9 21.06 -11.88 -15.06
C GLN A 9 19.95 -10.83 -14.90
N ARG A 10 18.70 -11.29 -14.74
CA ARG A 10 17.57 -10.38 -14.50
C ARG A 10 17.89 -9.57 -13.24
N PRO A 11 17.81 -8.23 -13.27
CA PRO A 11 18.01 -7.43 -12.09
C PRO A 11 17.06 -7.94 -11.01
N GLU A 12 17.62 -8.40 -9.90
CA GLU A 12 16.87 -8.76 -8.69
C GLU A 12 16.09 -7.51 -8.31
N ARG A 13 14.77 -7.51 -8.53
CA ARG A 13 13.96 -6.34 -8.23
C ARG A 13 14.02 -6.15 -6.72
N PRO A 14 14.63 -5.06 -6.21
CA PRO A 14 14.95 -4.92 -4.79
C PRO A 14 13.70 -4.78 -3.90
N ILE A 15 12.52 -4.60 -4.50
CA ILE A 15 11.24 -4.56 -3.81
C ILE A 15 10.23 -5.36 -4.59
N GLU A 16 9.63 -6.36 -3.95
CA GLU A 16 8.52 -7.11 -4.52
C GLU A 16 7.32 -6.17 -4.71
N PHE A 17 6.78 -6.13 -5.93
CA PHE A 17 5.59 -5.33 -6.28
C PHE A 17 4.44 -5.54 -5.29
N ARG A 18 4.30 -6.78 -4.77
CA ARG A 18 3.30 -7.16 -3.78
C ARG A 18 3.49 -6.42 -2.46
N THR A 19 4.72 -6.28 -1.97
CA THR A 19 5.02 -5.56 -0.72
C THR A 19 4.61 -4.10 -0.82
N ILE A 20 4.94 -3.45 -1.93
CA ILE A 20 4.54 -2.06 -2.18
C ILE A 20 3.01 -1.95 -2.20
N LEU A 21 2.34 -2.84 -2.92
CA LEU A 21 0.89 -2.88 -3.01
C LEU A 21 0.24 -3.01 -1.62
N PHE A 22 0.71 -3.94 -0.78
CA PHE A 22 0.18 -4.11 0.57
C PHE A 22 0.44 -2.89 1.45
N LEU A 23 1.62 -2.28 1.38
CA LEU A 23 1.94 -1.07 2.13
C LEU A 23 1.02 0.09 1.76
N TYR A 24 0.75 0.31 0.47
CA TYR A 24 -0.16 1.35 0.03
C TYR A 24 -1.62 1.08 0.42
N ILE A 25 -2.08 -0.17 0.34
CA ILE A 25 -3.43 -0.55 0.78
C ILE A 25 -3.56 -0.32 2.28
N LEU A 26 -2.59 -0.76 3.08
CA LEU A 26 -2.61 -0.61 4.54
C LEU A 26 -2.57 0.87 4.96
N LEU A 27 -1.73 1.66 4.30
CA LEU A 27 -1.65 3.11 4.52
C LEU A 27 -2.96 3.81 4.14
N GLY A 28 -3.52 3.50 2.97
CA GLY A 28 -4.78 4.08 2.50
C GLY A 28 -5.95 3.73 3.40
N ALA A 29 -6.08 2.45 3.78
CA ALA A 29 -7.10 2.00 4.71
C ALA A 29 -6.95 2.64 6.09
N GLY A 30 -5.73 2.72 6.62
CA GLY A 30 -5.44 3.38 7.89
C GLY A 30 -5.84 4.86 7.88
N MET A 31 -5.45 5.60 6.83
CA MET A 31 -5.82 7.01 6.68
C MET A 31 -7.33 7.20 6.52
N ALA A 32 -7.98 6.37 5.71
CA ALA A 32 -9.43 6.43 5.52
C ALA A 32 -10.16 6.22 6.85
N LEU A 33 -9.81 5.18 7.60
CA LEU A 33 -10.40 4.91 8.91
C LEU A 33 -10.16 6.08 9.87
N LEU A 34 -8.92 6.57 9.97
CA LEU A 34 -8.57 7.69 10.85
C LEU A 34 -9.42 8.93 10.56
N ILE A 35 -9.57 9.29 9.28
CA ILE A 35 -10.41 10.42 8.86
C ILE A 35 -11.87 10.18 9.30
N HIS A 36 -12.44 9.01 9.02
CA HIS A 36 -13.83 8.72 9.41
C HIS A 36 -14.02 8.77 10.94
N PHE A 37 -13.08 8.24 11.72
CA PHE A 37 -13.13 8.32 13.18
C PHE A 37 -13.05 9.76 13.69
N ILE A 38 -12.20 10.61 13.09
CA ILE A 38 -12.09 12.02 13.48
C ILE A 38 -13.38 12.78 13.17
N LEU A 39 -13.96 12.58 11.98
CA LEU A 39 -15.22 13.21 11.60
C LEU A 39 -16.36 12.79 12.55
N LEU A 40 -16.49 11.49 12.82
CA LEU A 40 -17.50 10.97 13.74
C LEU A 40 -17.24 11.38 15.20
N SER A 41 -15.98 11.61 15.60
CA SER A 41 -15.67 12.08 16.95
C SER A 41 -15.94 13.57 17.16
N THR A 42 -16.12 14.34 16.09
CA THR A 42 -16.28 15.80 16.17
C THR A 42 -17.76 16.17 16.15
N PRO A 43 -18.32 16.85 17.17
CA PRO A 43 -19.75 17.16 17.24
C PRO A 43 -20.29 17.93 16.02
N ALA A 44 -19.45 18.76 15.40
CA ALA A 44 -19.83 19.56 14.23
C ALA A 44 -19.97 18.74 12.94
N TYR A 45 -19.32 17.57 12.85
CA TYR A 45 -19.26 16.74 11.64
C TYR A 45 -19.79 15.32 11.88
N ASN A 46 -20.20 15.01 13.11
CA ASN A 46 -20.74 13.72 13.46
C ASN A 46 -22.18 13.60 12.97
N TRP A 47 -22.35 13.09 11.75
CA TRP A 47 -23.68 12.86 11.19
C TRP A 47 -24.47 11.82 12.00
N LEU A 48 -23.81 10.91 12.72
CA LEU A 48 -24.46 9.84 13.47
C LEU A 48 -25.02 10.30 14.82
N ALA A 49 -24.60 11.45 15.34
CA ALA A 49 -25.05 11.99 16.63
C ALA A 49 -26.15 13.06 16.51
N GLY A 50 -27.05 12.88 15.54
CA GLY A 50 -28.21 13.75 15.33
C GLY A 50 -28.96 14.10 16.62
#